data_AF-A0A7S0Q283-F1
#
_entry.id   AF-A0A7S0Q283-F1
#
_cell.length_a   1.000
_cell.length_b   1.000
_cell.length_c   1.000
_cell.angle_alpha   90.00
_cell.angle_beta   90.00
_cell.angle_gamma   90.00
#
_symmetry.space_group_name_H-M   'P 1'
#
loop_
_entity.id
_entity.type
_entity.pdbx_description
1 polymer ?
#
loop_
_entity_poly.entity_id
_entity_poly.type
_entity_poly.pdbx_seq_one_letter_code
_entity_poly.pdbx_strand_id
1 'polypeptide(L)'
;RKRRRPGLHMLDLARPALVITSLVGGPSHGWTARGVRTSRPQMDITVCTGGACLESGGALLLEAACVLAAADESLNVRSAFCSGECPAQGAMLCPQRGMVESYIAPCASFDEAIASAEAALEAANAAVDPSLKYALLAKLAAAEAESAGDTALAAQQYTEAIASTPNSLLAPSQPPLDPEPLDWDGSTWKEALLRSALEFEESMAMFEYGSCGGKEGQIKLLDCLSDGNEPPTLSGVWEDGAGGGGDFAIAMSADGRAFAGTLTDESTGDERPWTGTRRASAKPGSRPRRRGEKPSARVGWLHDILLHRAACCLATGEPDGAVEAASMATALCCRTASGFEALAEALRAAGDDEAASVASAEAEWLAGFS
;
A
#
# COMPACT_ATOMS: atom_id res chain seq x y z
N ARG A 1 -33.54 52.77 27.17
CA ARG A 1 -32.12 53.22 27.30
C ARG A 1 -31.24 52.06 26.86
N LYS A 2 -30.56 52.22 25.72
CA LYS A 2 -29.55 51.30 25.19
C LYS A 2 -28.30 51.34 26.08
N ARG A 3 -27.69 50.19 26.36
CA ARG A 3 -26.23 50.08 26.55
C ARG A 3 -25.72 48.89 25.74
N ARG A 4 -25.05 49.26 24.65
CA ARG A 4 -24.17 48.43 23.83
C ARG A 4 -22.80 48.33 24.51
N ARG A 5 -22.10 47.22 24.26
CA ARG A 5 -20.71 47.09 23.73
C ARG A 5 -20.06 45.82 24.31
N PRO A 6 -18.98 45.28 23.70
CA PRO A 6 -18.69 45.17 22.27
C PRO A 6 -18.26 43.73 21.89
N GLY A 7 -18.17 43.47 20.59
CA GLY A 7 -17.82 42.16 20.02
C GLY A 7 -16.42 41.66 20.38
N LEU A 8 -16.32 40.33 20.41
CA LEU A 8 -15.09 39.62 20.07
C LEU A 8 -15.29 38.93 18.72
N HIS A 9 -14.31 39.16 17.87
CA HIS A 9 -14.20 38.65 16.52
C HIS A 9 -14.14 37.13 16.50
N MET A 10 -14.87 36.52 15.57
CA MET A 10 -14.54 35.22 15.00
C MET A 10 -13.10 35.29 14.49
N LEU A 11 -12.22 34.48 15.07
CA LEU A 11 -11.02 34.06 14.38
C LEU A 11 -11.39 32.75 13.69
N ASP A 12 -11.55 32.85 12.37
CA ASP A 12 -11.45 31.73 11.45
C ASP A 12 -10.14 30.99 11.73
N LEU A 13 -10.23 29.85 12.41
CA LEU A 13 -9.18 28.84 12.38
C LEU A 13 -9.31 28.12 11.04
N ALA A 14 -8.59 28.67 10.07
CA ALA A 14 -8.33 28.02 8.80
C ALA A 14 -7.84 26.58 9.07
N ARG A 15 -8.62 25.60 8.59
CA ARG A 15 -8.12 24.25 8.34
C ARG A 15 -6.86 24.36 7.47
N PRO A 16 -5.76 23.65 7.75
CA PRO A 16 -4.67 23.56 6.80
C PRO A 16 -5.20 22.82 5.58
N ALA A 17 -5.48 23.56 4.51
CA ALA A 17 -5.54 23.00 3.18
C ALA A 17 -4.19 22.34 2.91
N LEU A 18 -4.20 21.03 2.73
CA LEU A 18 -3.06 20.25 2.30
C LEU A 18 -2.75 20.67 0.85
N VAL A 19 -2.03 21.78 0.70
CA VAL A 19 -1.51 22.26 -0.58
C VAL A 19 -0.34 21.37 -0.92
N ILE A 20 -0.62 20.24 -1.57
CA ILE A 20 0.37 19.56 -2.40
C ILE A 20 0.63 20.53 -3.55
N THR A 21 1.73 21.28 -3.46
CA THR A 21 2.18 22.17 -4.51
C THR A 21 2.39 21.36 -5.79
N SER A 22 1.44 21.55 -6.70
CA SER A 22 1.56 21.44 -8.15
C SER A 22 3.00 21.58 -8.64
N LEU A 23 3.60 20.45 -9.05
CA LEU A 23 4.79 20.44 -9.90
C LEU A 23 4.35 20.71 -11.34
N VAL A 24 4.19 21.99 -11.68
CA VAL A 24 4.03 22.44 -13.07
C VAL A 24 5.37 22.93 -13.60
N GLY A 25 5.86 22.27 -14.65
CA GLY A 25 6.70 22.89 -15.68
C GLY A 25 7.90 22.08 -16.17
N GLY A 26 7.75 21.38 -17.30
CA GLY A 26 8.90 20.98 -18.16
C GLY A 26 8.62 19.76 -19.03
N PRO A 27 8.98 19.76 -20.33
CA PRO A 27 8.26 19.01 -21.36
C PRO A 27 8.49 17.50 -21.31
N SER A 28 7.38 16.80 -21.53
CA SER A 28 7.24 15.40 -21.91
C SER A 28 8.15 15.04 -23.08
N HIS A 29 9.26 14.36 -22.78
CA HIS A 29 10.00 13.56 -23.73
C HIS A 29 10.02 12.11 -23.27
N GLY A 30 9.21 11.29 -23.94
CA GLY A 30 9.50 9.90 -24.20
C GLY A 30 9.57 8.97 -22.99
N TRP A 31 8.43 8.71 -22.35
CA TRP A 31 8.22 7.39 -21.74
C TRP A 31 8.05 6.37 -22.88
N THR A 32 9.16 6.03 -23.53
CA THR A 32 9.20 4.78 -24.28
C THR A 32 9.27 3.66 -23.27
N ALA A 33 8.22 2.85 -23.25
CA ALA A 33 8.16 1.55 -22.63
C ALA A 33 9.29 0.65 -23.17
N ARG A 34 10.51 0.84 -22.65
CA ARG A 34 11.58 -0.15 -22.68
C ARG A 34 11.71 -0.62 -21.27
N GLY A 35 11.35 -1.89 -21.05
CA GLY A 35 11.40 -2.54 -19.76
C GLY A 35 12.69 -2.18 -19.04
N VAL A 36 12.54 -1.52 -17.89
CA VAL A 36 13.59 -1.44 -16.90
C VAL A 36 13.88 -2.89 -16.54
N ARG A 37 14.91 -3.47 -17.18
CA ARG A 37 15.58 -4.63 -16.64
C ARG A 37 16.12 -4.16 -15.31
N THR A 38 15.39 -4.41 -14.22
CA THR A 38 15.98 -4.44 -12.90
C THR A 38 17.18 -5.38 -13.04
N SER A 39 18.39 -4.84 -12.94
CA SER A 39 19.60 -5.65 -12.89
C SER A 39 19.37 -6.70 -11.82
N ARG A 40 19.50 -7.99 -12.17
CA ARG A 40 19.47 -9.03 -11.14
C ARG A 40 20.49 -8.64 -10.07
N PRO A 41 20.16 -8.79 -8.77
CA PRO A 41 21.12 -8.55 -7.70
C PRO A 41 22.37 -9.38 -8.00
N GLN A 42 23.53 -8.74 -7.92
CA GLN A 42 24.80 -9.36 -8.26
C GLN A 42 25.29 -10.27 -7.13
N MET A 43 24.80 -10.07 -5.90
CA MET A 43 25.22 -10.84 -4.73
C MET A 43 24.03 -11.23 -3.83
N ASP A 44 24.05 -12.47 -3.34
CA ASP A 44 23.06 -12.99 -2.40
C ASP A 44 23.71 -13.26 -1.04
N ILE A 45 23.26 -12.56 0.01
CA ILE A 45 23.52 -12.89 1.41
C ILE A 45 22.41 -13.84 1.87
N THR A 46 22.76 -14.96 2.48
CA THR A 46 21.75 -15.93 2.96
C THR A 46 21.89 -16.24 4.43
N VAL A 47 20.78 -16.15 5.17
CA VAL A 47 20.70 -16.51 6.59
C VAL A 47 19.84 -17.76 6.75
N CYS A 48 20.34 -18.77 7.45
CA CYS A 48 19.56 -19.95 7.78
C CYS A 48 18.50 -19.61 8.82
N THR A 49 17.24 -19.95 8.53
CA THR A 49 16.08 -19.78 9.43
C THR A 49 15.37 -21.12 9.71
N GLY A 50 16.09 -22.24 9.53
CA GLY A 50 15.60 -23.55 9.97
C GLY A 50 15.52 -23.68 11.49
N GLY A 51 14.83 -24.70 12.01
CA GLY A 51 14.46 -24.84 13.43
C GLY A 51 15.53 -24.41 14.44
N ALA A 52 16.70 -25.04 14.45
CA ALA A 52 17.77 -24.72 15.40
C ALA A 52 18.37 -23.31 15.22
N CYS A 53 18.50 -22.82 13.98
CA CYS A 53 18.96 -21.46 13.73
C CYS A 53 17.90 -20.43 14.16
N LEU A 54 16.61 -20.73 13.96
CA LEU A 54 15.52 -19.86 14.38
C LEU A 54 15.47 -19.72 15.91
N GLU A 55 15.59 -20.84 16.64
CA GLU A 55 15.69 -20.86 18.10
C GLU A 55 16.89 -20.08 18.63
N SER A 56 17.96 -19.99 17.84
CA SER A 56 19.19 -19.26 18.18
C SER A 56 19.21 -17.79 17.74
N GLY A 57 18.10 -17.24 17.25
CA GLY A 57 18.00 -15.84 16.81
C GLY A 57 18.25 -15.61 15.32
N GLY A 58 18.18 -16.64 14.47
CA GLY A 58 18.38 -16.52 13.03
C GLY A 58 17.38 -15.60 12.32
N ALA A 59 16.15 -15.46 12.84
CA ALA A 59 15.20 -14.47 12.33
C ALA A 59 15.69 -13.03 12.58
N LEU A 60 16.26 -12.78 13.75
CA LEU A 60 16.80 -11.48 14.11
C LEU A 60 18.02 -11.12 13.24
N LEU A 61 18.90 -12.09 13.01
CA LEU A 61 20.03 -11.90 12.10
C LEU A 61 19.59 -11.64 10.66
N LEU A 62 18.56 -12.36 10.17
CA LEU A 62 18.00 -12.12 8.86
C LEU A 62 17.44 -10.71 8.74
N GLU A 63 16.69 -10.27 9.74
CA GLU A 63 16.13 -8.93 9.80
C GLU A 63 17.23 -7.86 9.82
N ALA A 64 18.23 -8.00 10.69
CA ALA A 64 19.36 -7.06 10.75
C ALA A 64 20.09 -6.96 9.40
N ALA A 65 20.36 -8.11 8.75
CA ALA A 65 20.97 -8.13 7.43
C ALA A 65 20.08 -7.46 6.37
N CYS A 66 18.77 -7.71 6.37
CA CYS A 66 17.82 -7.05 5.45
C CYS A 66 17.82 -5.52 5.61
N VAL A 67 17.77 -5.03 6.86
CA VAL A 67 17.76 -3.58 7.14
C VAL A 67 19.08 -2.94 6.73
N LEU A 68 20.22 -3.48 7.16
CA LEU A 68 21.53 -2.88 6.90
C LEU A 68 21.93 -2.95 5.42
N ALA A 69 21.45 -3.96 4.67
CA ALA A 69 21.67 -4.07 3.23
C ALA A 69 20.71 -3.21 2.39
N ALA A 70 19.67 -2.61 2.99
CA ALA A 70 18.55 -2.04 2.24
C ALA A 70 18.95 -0.90 1.28
N ALA A 71 20.01 -0.15 1.59
CA ALA A 71 20.49 0.92 0.72
C ALA A 71 21.17 0.42 -0.57
N ASP A 72 21.66 -0.82 -0.60
CA ASP A 72 22.43 -1.37 -1.72
C ASP A 72 21.57 -2.28 -2.62
N GLU A 73 21.20 -1.76 -3.79
CA GLU A 73 20.36 -2.48 -4.78
C GLU A 73 21.08 -3.66 -5.45
N SER A 74 22.41 -3.76 -5.30
CA SER A 74 23.17 -4.89 -5.84
C SER A 74 23.08 -6.14 -4.98
N LEU A 75 22.62 -6.00 -3.73
CA LEU A 75 22.49 -7.06 -2.75
C LEU A 75 21.07 -7.59 -2.68
N ASN A 76 20.98 -8.88 -2.37
CA ASN A 76 19.73 -9.52 -2.02
C ASN A 76 19.93 -10.38 -0.77
N VAL A 77 19.22 -10.05 0.29
CA VAL A 77 19.23 -10.81 1.54
C VAL A 77 18.04 -11.75 1.54
N ARG A 78 18.29 -13.03 1.79
CA ARG A 78 17.22 -14.04 1.80
C ARG A 78 17.41 -15.09 2.88
N SER A 79 16.29 -15.65 3.33
CA SER A 79 16.29 -16.87 4.12
C SER A 79 16.77 -18.07 3.30
N ALA A 80 17.60 -18.92 3.87
CA ALA A 80 17.90 -20.25 3.36
C ALA A 80 17.24 -21.32 4.21
N PHE A 81 16.82 -22.42 3.56
CA PHE A 81 16.39 -23.63 4.26
C PHE A 81 17.58 -24.27 5.00
N CYS A 82 17.26 -25.02 6.05
CA CYS A 82 18.23 -25.71 6.91
C CYS A 82 19.28 -26.47 6.08
N SER A 83 20.57 -26.17 6.32
CA SER A 83 21.70 -26.87 5.68
C SER A 83 21.95 -28.26 6.27
N GLY A 84 21.25 -28.66 7.33
CA GLY A 84 21.55 -29.87 8.11
C GLY A 84 22.76 -29.73 9.04
N GLU A 85 23.47 -28.59 8.98
CA GLU A 85 24.67 -28.27 9.76
C GLU A 85 24.38 -27.15 10.78
N CYS A 86 23.12 -27.05 11.24
CA CYS A 86 22.75 -25.97 12.14
C CYS A 86 23.48 -26.11 13.48
N PRO A 87 24.18 -25.06 13.95
CA PRO A 87 24.88 -25.07 15.22
C PRO A 87 23.88 -25.05 16.39
N ALA A 88 24.37 -25.45 17.57
CA ALA A 88 23.60 -25.32 18.81
C ALA A 88 23.55 -23.86 19.34
N GLN A 89 24.45 -22.99 18.86
CA GLN A 89 24.56 -21.59 19.27
C GLN A 89 24.84 -20.72 18.04
N GLY A 90 23.88 -19.89 17.66
CA GLY A 90 23.96 -18.98 16.51
C GLY A 90 23.23 -19.48 15.26
N ALA A 91 23.41 -18.77 14.15
CA ALA A 91 22.78 -19.10 12.87
C ALA A 91 23.81 -19.22 11.75
N MET A 92 23.58 -20.12 10.80
CA MET A 92 24.43 -20.24 9.62
C MET A 92 24.20 -19.04 8.69
N LEU A 93 25.29 -18.37 8.33
CA LEU A 93 25.31 -17.18 7.50
C LEU A 93 26.26 -17.39 6.31
N CYS A 94 25.81 -17.02 5.12
CA CYS A 94 26.63 -17.01 3.92
C CYS A 94 26.62 -15.59 3.32
N PRO A 95 27.71 -14.82 3.46
CA PRO A 95 27.80 -13.45 2.95
C PRO A 95 27.72 -13.37 1.42
N GLN A 96 28.31 -14.34 0.72
CA GLN A 96 28.29 -14.36 -0.73
C GLN A 96 28.32 -15.81 -1.22
N ARG A 97 27.13 -16.31 -1.59
CA ARG A 97 26.97 -17.71 -1.99
C ARG A 97 27.93 -18.11 -3.12
N GLY A 98 28.78 -19.10 -2.84
CA GLY A 98 29.74 -19.66 -3.80
C GLY A 98 31.08 -18.93 -3.90
N MET A 99 31.27 -17.83 -3.15
CA MET A 99 32.52 -17.05 -3.11
C MET A 99 33.11 -17.00 -1.70
N VAL A 100 32.25 -16.85 -0.69
CA VAL A 100 32.64 -16.84 0.73
C VAL A 100 32.04 -18.07 1.41
N GLU A 101 32.86 -18.78 2.20
CA GLU A 101 32.41 -19.93 2.98
C GLU A 101 31.32 -19.52 3.99
N SER A 102 30.34 -20.41 4.19
CA SER A 102 29.31 -20.19 5.20
C SER A 102 29.92 -20.39 6.59
N TYR A 103 29.50 -19.59 7.57
CA TYR A 103 29.99 -19.67 8.94
C TYR A 103 28.86 -19.51 9.95
N ILE A 104 29.16 -19.84 11.21
CA ILE A 104 28.25 -19.67 12.34
C ILE A 104 28.35 -18.24 12.84
N ALA A 105 27.26 -17.47 12.73
CA ALA A 105 27.15 -16.11 13.18
C ALA A 105 26.49 -16.04 14.57
N PRO A 106 27.09 -15.34 15.56
CA PRO A 106 26.42 -15.00 16.81
C PRO A 106 25.17 -14.14 16.55
N CYS A 107 24.05 -14.49 17.18
CA CYS A 107 22.79 -13.77 17.02
C CYS A 107 21.83 -13.98 18.20
N ALA A 108 22.35 -14.29 19.39
CA ALA A 108 21.52 -14.50 20.58
C ALA A 108 21.00 -13.18 21.17
N SER A 109 21.60 -12.04 20.79
CA SER A 109 21.14 -10.70 21.16
C SER A 109 21.11 -9.76 19.95
N PHE A 110 20.47 -8.60 20.13
CA PHE A 110 20.43 -7.52 19.13
C PHE A 110 21.81 -7.05 18.70
N ASP A 111 22.70 -6.78 19.65
CA ASP A 111 24.05 -6.32 19.36
C ASP A 111 24.85 -7.38 18.59
N GLU A 112 24.72 -8.66 18.96
CA GLU A 112 25.35 -9.76 18.25
C GLU A 112 24.83 -9.90 16.81
N ALA A 113 23.51 -9.83 16.61
CA ALA A 113 22.91 -9.94 15.29
C ALA A 113 23.32 -8.77 14.37
N ILE A 114 23.37 -7.54 14.90
CA ILE A 114 23.83 -6.36 14.17
C ILE A 114 25.30 -6.51 13.80
N ALA A 115 26.16 -6.85 14.74
CA ALA A 115 27.59 -7.01 14.48
C ALA A 115 27.87 -8.13 13.47
N SER A 116 27.14 -9.24 13.55
CA SER A 116 27.23 -10.34 12.58
C SER A 116 26.75 -9.94 11.18
N ALA A 117 25.69 -9.14 11.08
CA ALA A 117 25.21 -8.61 9.81
C ALA A 117 26.19 -7.60 9.19
N GLU A 118 26.77 -6.70 10.00
CA GLU A 118 27.82 -5.77 9.56
C GLU A 118 29.04 -6.52 9.02
N ALA A 119 29.51 -7.54 9.74
CA ALA A 119 30.64 -8.37 9.30
C ALA A 119 30.36 -9.11 7.98
N ALA A 120 29.13 -9.58 7.77
CA ALA A 120 28.74 -10.22 6.51
C ALA A 120 28.67 -9.22 5.35
N LEU A 121 28.16 -8.02 5.59
CA LEU A 121 28.14 -6.96 4.57
C LEU A 121 29.56 -6.55 4.19
N GLU A 122 30.46 -6.39 5.17
CA GLU A 122 31.87 -6.13 4.93
C GLU A 122 32.53 -7.26 4.12
N ALA A 123 32.27 -8.52 4.47
CA ALA A 123 32.76 -9.69 3.71
C ALA A 123 32.22 -9.75 2.27
N ALA A 124 31.03 -9.19 2.03
CA ALA A 124 30.45 -9.04 0.70
C ALA A 124 30.94 -7.78 -0.05
N ASN A 125 31.87 -7.00 0.53
CA ASN A 125 32.33 -5.70 0.05
C ASN A 125 31.21 -4.65 -0.10
N ALA A 126 30.19 -4.75 0.75
CA ALA A 126 29.10 -3.79 0.83
C ALA A 126 29.35 -2.75 1.92
N ALA A 127 29.00 -1.49 1.63
CA ALA A 127 29.04 -0.42 2.62
C ALA A 127 27.73 -0.38 3.42
N VAL A 128 27.84 -0.30 4.75
CA VAL A 128 26.69 -0.11 5.63
C VAL A 128 26.45 1.39 5.82
N ASP A 129 25.24 1.85 5.50
CA ASP A 129 24.82 3.22 5.82
C ASP A 129 24.58 3.34 7.34
N PRO A 130 25.31 4.21 8.07
CA PRO A 130 25.13 4.36 9.51
C PRO A 130 23.71 4.73 9.93
N SER A 131 22.94 5.41 9.06
CA SER A 131 21.55 5.78 9.33
C SER A 131 20.63 4.56 9.47
N LEU A 132 20.89 3.49 8.72
CA LEU A 132 20.15 2.22 8.81
C LEU A 132 20.41 1.48 10.13
N LYS A 133 21.59 1.66 10.72
CA LYS A 133 21.87 1.14 12.06
C LYS A 133 21.03 1.84 13.12
N TYR A 134 20.93 3.17 13.05
CA TYR A 134 20.06 3.93 13.96
C TYR A 134 18.58 3.58 13.75
N ALA A 135 18.14 3.43 12.50
CA ALA A 135 16.78 2.99 12.18
C ALA A 135 16.46 1.61 12.77
N LEU A 136 17.40 0.66 12.66
CA LEU A 136 17.25 -0.67 13.24
C LEU A 136 17.18 -0.63 14.77
N LEU A 137 18.07 0.11 15.43
CA LEU A 137 18.06 0.23 16.89
C LEU A 137 16.74 0.84 17.40
N ALA A 138 16.25 1.91 16.75
CA ALA A 138 14.96 2.51 17.09
C ALA A 138 13.78 1.56 16.84
N LYS A 139 13.81 0.77 15.74
CA LYS A 139 12.82 -0.28 15.49
C LYS A 139 12.77 -1.30 16.64
N LEU A 140 13.93 -1.77 17.09
CA LEU A 140 14.03 -2.77 18.14
C LEU A 140 13.52 -2.21 19.48
N ALA A 141 13.90 -0.98 19.83
CA ALA A 141 13.38 -0.29 21.00
C ALA A 141 11.84 -0.11 20.93
N ALA A 142 11.29 0.15 19.74
CA ALA A 142 9.85 0.23 19.54
C ALA A 142 9.15 -1.12 19.80
N ALA A 143 9.71 -2.22 19.28
CA ALA A 143 9.16 -3.56 19.48
C ALA A 143 9.23 -4.02 20.95
N GLU A 144 10.30 -3.65 21.66
CA GLU A 144 10.41 -3.88 23.11
C GLU A 144 9.34 -3.08 23.89
N ALA A 145 9.14 -1.80 23.55
CA ALA A 145 8.11 -0.96 24.16
C ALA A 145 6.69 -1.50 23.88
N GLU A 146 6.42 -1.94 22.64
CA GLU A 146 5.14 -2.55 22.26
C GLU A 146 4.89 -3.84 23.05
N SER A 147 5.92 -4.69 23.18
CA SER A 147 5.85 -5.93 23.98
C SER A 147 5.63 -5.66 25.48
N ALA A 148 6.11 -4.52 25.98
CA ALA A 148 5.88 -4.06 27.35
C ALA A 148 4.51 -3.38 27.53
N GLY A 149 3.75 -3.15 26.46
CA GLY A 149 2.45 -2.49 26.46
C GLY A 149 2.50 -0.95 26.51
N ASP A 150 3.68 -0.35 26.30
CA ASP A 150 3.85 1.11 26.21
C ASP A 150 3.70 1.57 24.75
N THR A 151 2.45 1.67 24.30
CA THR A 151 2.12 2.03 22.91
C THR A 151 2.56 3.44 22.53
N ALA A 152 2.60 4.38 23.48
CA ALA A 152 3.07 5.74 23.24
C ALA A 152 4.58 5.78 22.98
N LEU A 153 5.36 5.08 23.82
CA LEU A 153 6.79 4.96 23.60
C LEU A 153 7.10 4.19 22.30
N ALA A 154 6.35 3.13 22.00
CA ALA A 154 6.49 2.39 20.74
C ALA A 154 6.25 3.29 19.52
N ALA A 155 5.17 4.09 19.50
CA ALA A 155 4.89 5.03 18.42
C ALA A 155 6.01 6.07 18.24
N GLN A 156 6.57 6.58 19.35
CA GLN A 156 7.70 7.49 19.31
C GLN A 156 8.94 6.82 18.68
N GLN A 157 9.29 5.63 19.14
CA GLN A 157 10.46 4.89 18.64
C GLN A 157 10.31 4.47 17.17
N TYR A 158 9.10 4.08 16.72
CA TYR A 158 8.85 3.87 15.30
C TYR A 158 8.99 5.15 14.47
N THR A 159 8.57 6.30 15.01
CA THR A 159 8.77 7.60 14.34
C THR A 159 10.26 7.93 14.22
N GLU A 160 11.06 7.66 15.24
CA GLU A 160 12.52 7.81 15.23
C GLU A 160 13.18 6.88 14.20
N ALA A 161 12.69 5.64 14.07
CA ALA A 161 13.16 4.69 13.07
C ALA A 161 12.91 5.17 11.63
N ILE A 162 11.70 5.69 11.35
CA ILE A 162 11.34 6.26 10.04
C ILE A 162 12.20 7.48 9.74
N ALA A 163 12.38 8.39 10.71
CA ALA A 163 13.19 9.60 10.54
C ALA A 163 14.68 9.33 10.29
N SER A 164 15.17 8.19 10.79
CA SER A 164 16.55 7.73 10.58
C SER A 164 16.73 7.01 9.24
N THR A 165 15.67 6.75 8.49
CA THR A 165 15.73 6.01 7.22
C THR A 165 16.09 6.92 6.06
N PRO A 166 17.03 6.53 5.16
CA PRO A 166 17.32 7.28 3.95
C PRO A 166 16.09 7.51 3.07
N ASN A 167 15.95 8.73 2.51
CA ASN A 167 14.84 9.10 1.62
C ASN A 167 14.70 8.18 0.40
N SER A 168 15.80 7.57 -0.07
CA SER A 168 15.78 6.61 -1.18
C SER A 168 14.95 5.35 -0.88
N LEU A 169 14.81 4.97 0.40
CA LEU A 169 14.03 3.82 0.85
C LEU A 169 12.58 4.17 1.20
N LEU A 170 12.29 5.46 1.42
CA LEU A 170 10.94 5.97 1.63
C LEU A 170 10.18 6.21 0.32
N ALA A 171 10.87 6.17 -0.83
CA ALA A 171 10.26 6.26 -2.14
C ALA A 171 9.42 5.00 -2.47
N PRO A 172 8.36 5.11 -3.28
CA PRO A 172 7.55 3.97 -3.70
C PRO A 172 8.42 2.83 -4.26
N SER A 173 8.28 1.64 -3.66
CA SER A 173 9.14 0.48 -3.96
C SER A 173 8.55 -0.47 -5.00
N GLN A 174 7.24 -0.41 -5.16
CA GLN A 174 6.49 -1.19 -6.14
C GLN A 174 6.08 -0.26 -7.28
N PRO A 175 6.03 -0.76 -8.53
CA PRO A 175 5.42 0.00 -9.60
C PRO A 175 3.99 0.37 -9.15
N PRO A 176 3.52 1.59 -9.46
CA PRO A 176 2.12 1.93 -9.29
C PRO A 176 1.27 0.81 -9.87
N LEU A 177 0.11 0.55 -9.27
CA LEU A 177 -0.87 -0.34 -9.87
C LEU A 177 -1.06 0.11 -11.33
N ASP A 178 -0.63 -0.72 -12.29
CA ASP A 178 -0.85 -0.44 -13.71
C ASP A 178 -2.33 -0.09 -13.83
N PRO A 179 -2.68 1.11 -14.32
CA PRO A 179 -4.08 1.45 -14.51
C PRO A 179 -4.64 0.34 -15.38
N GLU A 180 -5.62 -0.40 -14.87
CA GLU A 180 -6.28 -1.39 -15.70
C GLU A 180 -6.87 -0.59 -16.86
N PRO A 181 -6.43 -0.79 -18.12
CA PRO A 181 -6.98 -0.06 -19.23
C PRO A 181 -8.48 -0.25 -19.15
N LEU A 182 -9.15 0.86 -18.84
CA LEU A 182 -10.59 0.98 -18.86
C LEU A 182 -10.93 1.04 -20.33
N ASP A 183 -10.91 -0.11 -20.99
CA ASP A 183 -11.47 -0.25 -22.33
C ASP A 183 -12.99 -0.19 -22.17
N TRP A 184 -13.49 1.03 -21.99
CA TRP A 184 -14.82 1.42 -22.43
C TRP A 184 -14.58 1.90 -23.85
N ASP A 185 -15.13 1.20 -24.84
CA ASP A 185 -14.99 1.63 -26.23
C ASP A 185 -15.39 3.12 -26.32
N GLY A 186 -14.49 4.00 -26.76
CA GLY A 186 -14.75 5.44 -26.93
C GLY A 186 -14.62 6.35 -25.69
N SER A 187 -14.11 5.87 -24.54
CA SER A 187 -13.74 6.74 -23.41
C SER A 187 -12.23 6.68 -23.13
N THR A 188 -11.67 7.77 -22.60
CA THR A 188 -10.29 7.76 -22.09
C THR A 188 -10.29 8.09 -20.61
N TRP A 189 -9.89 7.11 -19.81
CA TRP A 189 -9.65 7.29 -18.39
C TRP A 189 -8.25 7.84 -18.13
N LYS A 190 -8.17 8.91 -17.34
CA LYS A 190 -6.91 9.50 -16.89
C LYS A 190 -6.79 9.31 -15.39
N GLU A 191 -5.88 8.44 -14.95
CA GLU A 191 -5.58 8.23 -13.54
C GLU A 191 -4.18 8.76 -13.18
N ALA A 192 -4.09 9.42 -12.02
CA ALA A 192 -2.87 9.73 -11.27
C ALA A 192 -2.94 9.02 -9.91
N LEU A 193 -1.81 8.93 -9.20
CA LEU A 193 -1.63 8.14 -7.95
C LEU A 193 -2.73 8.33 -6.87
N LEU A 194 -3.47 9.45 -6.91
CA LEU A 194 -4.51 9.82 -5.94
C LEU A 194 -5.78 10.41 -6.59
N ARG A 195 -5.91 10.36 -7.93
CA ARG A 195 -7.04 10.98 -8.66
C ARG A 195 -7.36 10.23 -9.94
N SER A 196 -8.63 9.95 -10.17
CA SER A 196 -9.11 9.41 -11.45
C SER A 196 -10.12 10.37 -12.07
N ALA A 197 -9.98 10.63 -13.38
CA ALA A 197 -10.93 11.42 -14.16
C ALA A 197 -11.38 10.62 -15.39
N LEU A 198 -12.69 10.64 -15.64
CA LEU A 198 -13.34 9.98 -16.77
C LEU A 198 -13.71 11.03 -17.83
N GLU A 199 -13.14 10.92 -19.03
CA GLU A 199 -13.48 11.75 -20.18
C GLU A 199 -14.19 10.90 -21.26
N PHE A 200 -15.34 11.37 -21.75
CA PHE A 200 -16.07 10.78 -22.88
C PHE A 200 -15.74 11.54 -24.18
N GLU A 201 -15.55 10.83 -25.30
CA GLU A 201 -15.49 11.50 -26.61
C GLU A 201 -16.89 12.02 -27.00
N GLU A 202 -16.99 13.29 -27.38
CA GLU A 202 -18.25 14.04 -27.62
C GLU A 202 -19.18 13.46 -28.71
N SER A 203 -18.87 12.33 -29.35
CA SER A 203 -19.49 11.90 -30.62
C SER A 203 -20.25 10.57 -30.65
N MET A 204 -20.42 9.85 -29.54
CA MET A 204 -21.10 8.54 -29.58
C MET A 204 -22.06 8.33 -28.41
N ALA A 205 -23.31 8.00 -28.73
CA ALA A 205 -24.46 8.00 -27.80
C ALA A 205 -25.03 6.59 -27.53
N MET A 206 -24.25 5.52 -27.68
CA MET A 206 -24.74 4.16 -27.44
C MET A 206 -23.58 3.23 -27.18
N PHE A 207 -23.58 2.58 -26.02
CA PHE A 207 -22.54 1.65 -25.64
C PHE A 207 -23.07 0.63 -24.62
N GLU A 208 -22.64 -0.62 -24.77
CA GLU A 208 -22.87 -1.71 -23.82
C GLU A 208 -21.76 -1.69 -22.76
N TYR A 209 -22.07 -1.46 -21.48
CA TYR A 209 -21.05 -1.37 -20.43
C TYR A 209 -21.14 -2.47 -19.37
N GLY A 210 -20.00 -2.68 -18.69
CA GLY A 210 -19.64 -3.89 -17.97
C GLY A 210 -20.57 -4.34 -16.82
N SER A 211 -20.33 -5.58 -16.37
CA SER A 211 -21.05 -6.18 -15.24
C SER A 211 -20.53 -5.66 -13.91
N CYS A 212 -21.39 -5.02 -13.12
CA CYS A 212 -21.14 -4.62 -11.74
C CYS A 212 -22.01 -5.48 -10.81
N GLY A 213 -21.39 -6.13 -9.81
CA GLY A 213 -22.14 -6.96 -8.85
C GLY A 213 -21.30 -7.96 -8.03
N GLY A 214 -21.67 -8.05 -6.75
CA GLY A 214 -21.30 -9.16 -5.85
C GLY A 214 -21.89 -10.48 -6.33
N LYS A 215 -21.75 -11.54 -5.53
CA LYS A 215 -22.12 -12.93 -5.92
C LYS A 215 -23.62 -13.14 -6.27
N GLU A 216 -24.48 -12.18 -5.97
CA GLU A 216 -25.91 -12.19 -6.31
C GLU A 216 -26.21 -11.08 -7.32
N GLY A 217 -26.72 -11.44 -8.50
CA GLY A 217 -27.19 -10.48 -9.52
C GLY A 217 -26.07 -9.72 -10.23
N GLN A 218 -25.53 -10.28 -11.31
CA GLN A 218 -24.74 -9.49 -12.26
C GLN A 218 -25.68 -8.52 -12.98
N ILE A 219 -25.45 -7.23 -12.78
CA ILE A 219 -26.18 -6.16 -13.47
C ILE A 219 -25.23 -5.53 -14.49
N LYS A 220 -25.73 -5.32 -15.71
CA LYS A 220 -25.09 -4.54 -16.77
C LYS A 220 -25.63 -3.13 -16.72
N LEU A 221 -24.76 -2.15 -16.90
CA LEU A 221 -25.14 -0.75 -17.07
C LEU A 221 -25.00 -0.38 -18.55
N LEU A 222 -25.99 0.30 -19.09
CA LEU A 222 -26.15 0.64 -20.49
C LEU A 222 -26.46 2.14 -20.61
N ASP A 223 -26.16 2.74 -21.77
CA ASP A 223 -26.50 4.13 -22.08
C ASP A 223 -26.09 5.14 -20.99
N CYS A 224 -24.90 4.93 -20.42
CA CYS A 224 -24.39 5.74 -19.32
C CYS A 224 -24.09 7.18 -19.76
N LEU A 225 -24.74 8.14 -19.10
CA LEU A 225 -24.52 9.57 -19.21
C LEU A 225 -23.84 10.06 -17.92
N SER A 226 -22.83 10.91 -18.06
CA SER A 226 -22.18 11.59 -16.93
C SER A 226 -22.69 13.02 -16.81
N ASP A 227 -22.90 13.47 -15.57
CA ASP A 227 -23.28 14.85 -15.25
C ASP A 227 -22.09 15.83 -15.30
N GLY A 228 -20.86 15.34 -15.47
CA GLY A 228 -19.64 16.14 -15.51
C GLY A 228 -19.23 16.74 -14.16
N ASN A 229 -19.84 16.32 -13.05
CA ASN A 229 -19.43 16.72 -11.71
C ASN A 229 -18.18 15.95 -11.25
N GLU A 230 -17.53 16.44 -10.19
CA GLU A 230 -16.45 15.73 -9.50
C GLU A 230 -16.87 15.43 -8.05
N PRO A 231 -17.07 14.15 -7.66
CA PRO A 231 -17.05 12.96 -8.53
C PRO A 231 -18.29 12.87 -9.45
N PRO A 232 -18.18 12.20 -10.62
CA PRO A 232 -19.25 12.19 -11.60
C PRO A 232 -20.42 11.30 -11.16
N THR A 233 -21.63 11.77 -11.38
CA THR A 233 -22.83 10.95 -11.31
C THR A 233 -23.10 10.37 -12.68
N LEU A 234 -23.30 9.05 -12.72
CA LEU A 234 -23.69 8.31 -13.90
C LEU A 234 -25.19 8.01 -13.84
N SER A 235 -25.87 8.17 -14.97
CA SER A 235 -27.26 7.76 -15.14
C SER A 235 -27.45 7.02 -16.46
N GLY A 236 -28.36 6.06 -16.52
CA GLY A 236 -28.62 5.29 -17.74
C GLY A 236 -29.57 4.14 -17.47
N VAL A 237 -29.46 3.08 -18.28
CA VAL A 237 -30.31 1.89 -18.18
C VAL A 237 -29.52 0.75 -17.54
N TRP A 238 -30.16 -0.10 -16.74
CA TRP A 238 -29.57 -1.32 -16.22
C TRP A 238 -30.36 -2.55 -16.66
N GLU A 239 -29.67 -3.68 -16.80
CA GLU A 239 -30.26 -4.99 -17.09
C GLU A 239 -29.61 -6.06 -16.21
N ASP A 240 -30.37 -7.05 -15.77
CA ASP A 240 -29.83 -8.25 -15.12
C ASP A 240 -29.92 -9.51 -16.00
N GLY A 241 -29.19 -10.56 -15.60
CA GLY A 241 -29.21 -11.85 -16.31
C GLY A 241 -30.54 -12.62 -16.21
N ALA A 242 -31.50 -12.15 -15.41
CA ALA A 242 -32.83 -12.74 -15.26
C ALA A 242 -33.89 -12.03 -16.12
N GLY A 243 -33.51 -10.99 -16.88
CA GLY A 243 -34.39 -10.21 -17.75
C GLY A 243 -35.12 -9.06 -17.05
N GLY A 244 -34.69 -8.68 -15.83
CA GLY A 244 -35.09 -7.44 -15.18
C GLY A 244 -34.26 -6.26 -15.69
N GLY A 245 -34.81 -5.06 -15.58
CA GLY A 245 -34.13 -3.83 -16.00
C GLY A 245 -34.88 -2.56 -15.63
N GLY A 246 -34.24 -1.43 -15.87
CA GLY A 246 -34.82 -0.10 -15.68
C GLY A 246 -33.75 0.98 -15.62
N ASP A 247 -34.01 2.08 -14.93
CA ASP A 247 -33.11 3.23 -14.89
C ASP A 247 -32.16 3.17 -13.69
N PHE A 248 -30.97 3.73 -13.80
CA PHE A 248 -30.06 3.92 -12.68
C PHE A 248 -29.60 5.37 -12.55
N ALA A 249 -29.29 5.75 -11.30
CA ALA A 249 -28.56 6.96 -10.96
C ALA A 249 -27.56 6.63 -9.86
N ILE A 250 -26.28 6.62 -10.20
CA ILE A 250 -25.19 6.19 -9.30
C ILE A 250 -24.07 7.22 -9.30
N ALA A 251 -23.58 7.56 -8.10
CA ALA A 251 -22.33 8.28 -7.94
C ALA A 251 -21.17 7.30 -8.13
N MET A 252 -20.18 7.72 -8.89
CA MET A 252 -18.91 7.02 -8.99
C MET A 252 -17.98 7.50 -7.88
N SER A 253 -17.16 6.63 -7.31
CA SER A 253 -16.10 7.04 -6.38
C SER A 253 -15.04 7.87 -7.12
N ALA A 254 -14.30 8.71 -6.37
CA ALA A 254 -13.26 9.57 -6.93
C ALA A 254 -12.09 8.81 -7.62
N ASP A 255 -11.94 7.52 -7.34
CA ASP A 255 -10.99 6.61 -8.00
C ASP A 255 -11.60 5.83 -9.19
N GLY A 256 -12.89 6.01 -9.48
CA GLY A 256 -13.57 5.37 -10.61
C GLY A 256 -13.92 3.88 -10.43
N ARG A 257 -13.75 3.33 -9.22
CA ARG A 257 -13.77 1.86 -9.00
C ARG A 257 -15.03 1.35 -8.32
N ALA A 258 -15.67 2.18 -7.51
CA ALA A 258 -16.89 1.87 -6.79
C ALA A 258 -18.03 2.78 -7.26
N PHE A 259 -19.24 2.27 -7.10
CA PHE A 259 -20.47 2.94 -7.48
C PHE A 259 -21.49 2.79 -6.37
N ALA A 260 -22.22 3.85 -6.07
CA ALA A 260 -23.30 3.82 -5.11
C ALA A 260 -24.45 4.71 -5.58
N GLY A 261 -25.68 4.23 -5.47
CA GLY A 261 -26.86 5.01 -5.80
C GLY A 261 -28.12 4.18 -5.83
N THR A 262 -29.00 4.48 -6.78
CA THR A 262 -30.33 3.90 -6.85
C THR A 262 -30.55 3.23 -8.20
N LEU A 263 -31.16 2.04 -8.18
CA LEU A 263 -31.75 1.40 -9.34
C LEU A 263 -33.26 1.53 -9.25
N THR A 264 -33.89 1.96 -10.34
CA THR A 264 -35.33 2.03 -10.51
C THR A 264 -35.74 0.93 -11.47
N ASP A 265 -36.63 0.04 -11.05
CA ASP A 265 -37.11 -1.06 -11.89
C ASP A 265 -38.20 -0.55 -12.86
N GLU A 266 -38.08 -0.84 -14.16
CA GLU A 266 -39.01 -0.32 -15.18
C GLU A 266 -40.42 -0.89 -15.01
N SER A 267 -40.52 -2.14 -14.56
CA SER A 267 -41.79 -2.88 -14.51
C SER A 267 -42.65 -2.50 -13.29
N THR A 268 -42.00 -2.09 -12.21
CA THR A 268 -42.65 -1.76 -10.93
C THR A 268 -42.55 -0.28 -10.56
N GLY A 269 -41.55 0.42 -11.07
CA GLY A 269 -41.16 1.76 -10.62
C GLY A 269 -40.47 1.76 -9.25
N ASP A 270 -40.18 0.59 -8.68
CA ASP A 270 -39.59 0.49 -7.35
C ASP A 270 -38.12 0.91 -7.38
N GLU A 271 -37.77 1.80 -6.45
CA GLU A 271 -36.41 2.24 -6.21
C GLU A 271 -35.73 1.35 -5.16
N ARG A 272 -34.53 0.86 -5.48
CA ARG A 272 -33.68 0.13 -4.53
C ARG A 272 -32.28 0.74 -4.46
N PRO A 273 -31.71 0.89 -3.24
CA PRO A 273 -30.32 1.26 -3.11
C PRO A 273 -29.44 0.15 -3.70
N TRP A 274 -28.38 0.56 -4.37
CA TRP A 274 -27.45 -0.34 -5.01
C TRP A 274 -26.03 0.16 -4.88
N THR A 275 -25.13 -0.78 -4.65
CA THR A 275 -23.69 -0.55 -4.61
C THR A 275 -23.03 -1.58 -5.50
N GLY A 276 -22.10 -1.12 -6.32
CA GLY A 276 -21.32 -1.99 -7.19
C GLY A 276 -19.85 -1.67 -7.13
N THR A 277 -19.04 -2.69 -7.30
CA THR A 277 -17.61 -2.57 -7.54
C THR A 277 -17.32 -3.03 -8.95
N ARG A 278 -16.45 -2.30 -9.66
CA ARG A 278 -15.97 -2.70 -10.98
C ARG A 278 -15.35 -4.10 -10.92
N ARG A 279 -15.73 -4.98 -11.86
CA ARG A 279 -14.98 -6.23 -12.10
C ARG A 279 -13.98 -6.04 -13.23
N ALA A 280 -12.73 -6.42 -12.97
CA ALA A 280 -11.68 -6.52 -13.98
C ALA A 280 -12.15 -7.39 -15.16
N SER A 281 -12.08 -6.85 -16.38
CA SER A 281 -12.31 -7.62 -17.61
C SER A 281 -11.12 -8.53 -17.85
N ALA A 282 -11.15 -9.76 -17.31
CA ALA A 282 -10.19 -10.77 -17.69
C ALA A 282 -10.45 -11.16 -19.15
N LYS A 283 -9.55 -10.78 -20.07
CA LYS A 283 -9.59 -11.31 -21.44
C LYS A 283 -9.65 -12.84 -21.37
N PRO A 284 -10.60 -13.50 -22.08
CA PRO A 284 -10.66 -14.96 -22.13
C PRO A 284 -9.30 -15.53 -22.52
N GLY A 285 -8.72 -16.38 -21.65
CA GLY A 285 -7.41 -17.01 -21.88
C GLY A 285 -6.19 -16.26 -21.32
N SER A 286 -6.35 -15.06 -20.76
CA SER A 286 -5.29 -14.42 -19.98
C SER A 286 -5.27 -14.98 -18.56
N ARG A 287 -4.09 -15.40 -18.07
CA ARG A 287 -3.95 -15.72 -16.63
C ARG A 287 -4.19 -14.43 -15.84
N PRO A 288 -5.03 -14.45 -14.79
CA PRO A 288 -5.14 -13.30 -13.90
C PRO A 288 -3.74 -12.93 -13.43
N ARG A 289 -3.28 -11.71 -13.71
CA ARG A 289 -2.04 -11.21 -13.10
C ARG A 289 -2.29 -11.17 -11.59
N ARG A 290 -1.41 -11.79 -10.78
CA ARG A 290 -1.41 -11.57 -9.33
C ARG A 290 -1.30 -10.07 -9.09
N ARG A 291 -2.35 -9.47 -8.53
CA ARG A 291 -2.44 -8.02 -8.31
C ARG A 291 -1.72 -7.66 -7.02
N GLY A 292 -2.05 -8.39 -5.95
CA GLY A 292 -1.32 -8.37 -4.69
C GLY A 292 0.14 -8.82 -4.86
N GLU A 293 1.05 -8.07 -4.26
CA GLU A 293 2.47 -8.40 -4.17
C GLU A 293 2.96 -8.15 -2.75
N LYS A 294 3.79 -9.05 -2.24
CA LYS A 294 4.43 -8.84 -0.94
C LYS A 294 5.43 -7.67 -1.03
N PRO A 295 5.69 -6.95 0.06
CA PRO A 295 6.78 -5.98 0.09
C PRO A 295 8.09 -6.66 -0.32
N SER A 296 8.93 -5.94 -1.06
CA SER A 296 10.28 -6.44 -1.36
C SER A 296 11.08 -6.56 -0.06
N ALA A 297 12.05 -7.49 -0.01
CA ALA A 297 12.89 -7.69 1.19
C ALA A 297 13.61 -6.39 1.62
N ARG A 298 13.90 -5.51 0.66
CA ARG A 298 14.54 -4.21 0.86
C ARG A 298 13.75 -3.26 1.76
N VAL A 299 12.43 -3.21 1.60
CA VAL A 299 11.57 -2.23 2.31
C VAL A 299 10.49 -2.88 3.16
N GLY A 300 10.39 -4.21 3.18
CA GLY A 300 9.37 -4.91 3.98
C GLY A 300 9.45 -4.56 5.45
N TRP A 301 10.65 -4.43 6.01
CA TRP A 301 10.85 -4.01 7.40
C TRP A 301 10.30 -2.60 7.68
N LEU A 302 10.39 -1.68 6.72
CA LEU A 302 9.92 -0.30 6.83
C LEU A 302 8.40 -0.24 6.66
N HIS A 303 7.86 -1.03 5.73
CA HIS A 303 6.43 -1.23 5.60
C HIS A 303 5.82 -1.72 6.91
N ASP A 304 6.44 -2.73 7.56
CA ASP A 304 5.99 -3.24 8.85
C ASP A 304 6.05 -2.16 9.96
N ILE A 305 7.15 -1.40 10.05
CA ILE A 305 7.26 -0.27 11.00
C ILE A 305 6.08 0.72 10.84
N LEU A 306 5.72 1.05 9.60
CA LEU A 306 4.63 1.99 9.33
C LEU A 306 3.28 1.43 9.78
N LEU A 307 3.03 0.13 9.59
CA LEU A 307 1.83 -0.54 10.09
C LEU A 307 1.78 -0.57 11.62
N HIS A 308 2.88 -0.92 12.28
CA HIS A 308 2.95 -0.96 13.75
C HIS A 308 2.80 0.45 14.36
N ARG A 309 3.41 1.48 13.75
CA ARG A 309 3.18 2.88 14.13
C ARG A 309 1.71 3.24 14.03
N ALA A 310 1.04 2.88 12.93
CA ALA A 310 -0.38 3.17 12.75
C ALA A 310 -1.23 2.54 13.87
N ALA A 311 -0.99 1.26 14.19
CA ALA A 311 -1.66 0.56 15.26
C ALA A 311 -1.39 1.19 16.64
N CYS A 312 -0.15 1.61 16.92
CA CYS A 312 0.20 2.31 18.16
C CYS A 312 -0.52 3.66 18.27
N CYS A 313 -0.56 4.46 17.21
CA CYS A 313 -1.30 5.73 17.17
C CYS A 313 -2.80 5.52 17.38
N LEU A 314 -3.40 4.46 16.82
CA LEU A 314 -4.79 4.11 17.11
C LEU A 314 -5.00 3.78 18.58
N ALA A 315 -4.10 2.99 19.18
CA ALA A 315 -4.17 2.61 20.58
C ALA A 315 -4.02 3.80 21.54
N THR A 316 -3.29 4.85 21.15
CA THR A 316 -3.12 6.09 21.93
C THR A 316 -4.21 7.13 21.67
N GLY A 317 -5.13 6.88 20.73
CA GLY A 317 -6.21 7.82 20.39
C GLY A 317 -5.76 8.96 19.46
N GLU A 318 -4.74 8.73 18.64
CA GLU A 318 -4.19 9.66 17.65
C GLU A 318 -4.54 9.22 16.21
N PRO A 319 -5.80 9.37 15.77
CA PRO A 319 -6.24 8.87 14.46
C PRO A 319 -5.51 9.53 13.28
N ASP A 320 -5.19 10.83 13.37
CA ASP A 320 -4.46 11.54 12.31
C ASP A 320 -3.04 10.95 12.11
N GLY A 321 -2.36 10.59 13.21
CA GLY A 321 -1.05 9.94 13.15
C GLY A 321 -1.13 8.54 12.57
N ALA A 322 -2.22 7.82 12.84
CA ALA A 322 -2.49 6.51 12.23
C ALA A 322 -2.75 6.61 10.72
N VAL A 323 -3.54 7.60 10.27
CA VAL A 323 -3.81 7.85 8.85
C VAL A 323 -2.52 8.19 8.11
N GLU A 324 -1.67 9.04 8.70
CA GLU A 324 -0.36 9.39 8.14
C GLU A 324 0.52 8.14 7.95
N ALA A 325 0.68 7.33 9.00
CA ALA A 325 1.51 6.13 8.98
C ALA A 325 1.00 5.10 7.95
N ALA A 326 -0.31 4.83 7.93
CA ALA A 326 -0.91 3.87 7.01
C ALA A 326 -0.88 4.37 5.56
N SER A 327 -1.02 5.68 5.33
CA SER A 327 -0.87 6.29 4.00
C SER A 327 0.55 6.15 3.47
N MET A 328 1.56 6.35 4.32
CA MET A 328 2.96 6.11 3.97
C MET A 328 3.22 4.62 3.65
N ALA A 329 2.66 3.68 4.42
CA ALA A 329 2.79 2.24 4.14
C ALA A 329 2.20 1.89 2.76
N THR A 330 1.01 2.42 2.49
CA THR A 330 0.29 2.26 1.22
C THR A 330 1.07 2.85 0.05
N ALA A 331 1.65 4.05 0.21
CA ALA A 331 2.47 4.68 -0.83
C ALA A 331 3.77 3.90 -1.09
N LEU A 332 4.39 3.35 -0.05
CA LEU A 332 5.63 2.59 -0.14
C LEU A 332 5.43 1.26 -0.88
N CYS A 333 4.35 0.54 -0.57
CA CYS A 333 4.03 -0.75 -1.17
C CYS A 333 2.54 -0.83 -1.58
N CYS A 334 2.17 -0.09 -2.63
CA CYS A 334 0.78 0.07 -3.10
C CYS A 334 0.10 -1.21 -3.63
N ARG A 335 0.82 -2.34 -3.72
CA ARG A 335 0.26 -3.63 -4.12
C ARG A 335 0.05 -4.56 -2.93
N THR A 336 0.23 -4.06 -1.71
CA THR A 336 0.08 -4.84 -0.47
C THR A 336 -1.25 -4.50 0.17
N ALA A 337 -2.10 -5.52 0.40
CA ALA A 337 -3.40 -5.30 1.02
C ALA A 337 -3.31 -4.71 2.43
N SER A 338 -2.31 -5.11 3.23
CA SER A 338 -2.18 -4.69 4.63
C SER A 338 -1.99 -3.19 4.83
N GLY A 339 -1.38 -2.47 3.87
CA GLY A 339 -1.33 -1.01 3.90
C GLY A 339 -2.73 -0.38 3.83
N PHE A 340 -3.55 -0.87 2.91
CA PHE A 340 -4.94 -0.42 2.73
C PHE A 340 -5.86 -0.85 3.87
N GLU A 341 -5.64 -2.04 4.45
CA GLU A 341 -6.39 -2.50 5.64
C GLU A 341 -6.16 -1.57 6.83
N ALA A 342 -4.89 -1.24 7.12
CA ALA A 342 -4.54 -0.30 8.17
C ALA A 342 -5.06 1.11 7.89
N LEU A 343 -5.02 1.55 6.62
CA LEU A 343 -5.54 2.85 6.22
C LEU A 343 -7.06 2.94 6.39
N ALA A 344 -7.79 1.90 5.99
CA ALA A 344 -9.24 1.83 6.19
C ALA A 344 -9.61 1.90 7.68
N GLU A 345 -8.87 1.20 8.54
CA GLU A 345 -9.07 1.28 9.99
C GLU A 345 -8.80 2.67 10.55
N ALA A 346 -7.68 3.28 10.14
CA ALA A 346 -7.30 4.63 10.57
C ALA A 346 -8.33 5.70 10.15
N LEU A 347 -8.83 5.62 8.92
CA LEU A 347 -9.84 6.54 8.39
C LEU A 347 -11.19 6.40 9.11
N ARG A 348 -11.62 5.19 9.46
CA ARG A 348 -12.82 4.99 10.31
C ARG A 348 -12.64 5.64 11.67
N ALA A 349 -11.47 5.47 12.30
CA ALA A 349 -11.18 6.09 13.59
C ALA A 349 -11.15 7.63 13.50
N ALA A 350 -10.75 8.19 12.35
CA ALA A 350 -10.78 9.62 12.06
C ALA A 350 -12.17 10.16 11.69
N GLY A 351 -13.15 9.29 11.45
CA GLY A 351 -14.52 9.65 11.04
C GLY A 351 -14.70 9.89 9.54
N ASP A 352 -13.78 9.41 8.69
CA ASP A 352 -13.87 9.46 7.23
C ASP A 352 -14.32 8.11 6.66
N ASP A 353 -15.61 7.80 6.83
CA ASP A 353 -16.20 6.51 6.44
C ASP A 353 -16.17 6.28 4.91
N GLU A 354 -16.23 7.36 4.12
CA GLU A 354 -16.16 7.29 2.66
C GLU A 354 -14.78 6.84 2.21
N ALA A 355 -13.73 7.53 2.65
CA ALA A 355 -12.36 7.16 2.31
C ALA A 355 -11.99 5.78 2.88
N ALA A 356 -12.49 5.44 4.07
CA ALA A 356 -12.30 4.12 4.65
C ALA A 356 -12.93 2.99 3.81
N SER A 357 -14.13 3.23 3.25
CA SER A 357 -14.79 2.26 2.37
C SER A 357 -13.97 2.03 1.09
N VAL A 358 -13.40 3.09 0.52
CA VAL A 358 -12.53 3.00 -0.67
C VAL A 358 -11.27 2.18 -0.36
N ALA A 359 -10.58 2.50 0.75
CA ALA A 359 -9.39 1.74 1.16
C ALA A 359 -9.72 0.26 1.44
N SER A 360 -10.86 -0.04 2.07
CA SER A 360 -11.30 -1.42 2.31
C SER A 360 -11.57 -2.18 1.01
N ALA A 361 -12.19 -1.54 0.03
CA ALA A 361 -12.44 -2.14 -1.28
C ALA A 361 -11.12 -2.47 -2.00
N GLU A 362 -10.12 -1.59 -1.92
CA GLU A 362 -8.80 -1.84 -2.52
C GLU A 362 -8.05 -2.98 -1.82
N ALA A 363 -8.12 -3.05 -0.48
CA ALA A 363 -7.58 -4.17 0.28
C ALA A 363 -8.20 -5.52 -0.14
N GLU A 364 -9.53 -5.59 -0.21
CA GLU A 364 -10.26 -6.79 -0.66
C GLU A 364 -9.88 -7.18 -2.09
N TRP A 365 -9.74 -6.18 -2.97
CA TRP A 365 -9.36 -6.38 -4.35
C TRP A 365 -7.95 -6.95 -4.51
N LEU A 366 -6.99 -6.46 -3.72
CA LEU A 366 -5.62 -7.00 -3.68
C LEU A 366 -5.57 -8.41 -3.07
N ALA A 367 -6.40 -8.69 -2.07
CA ALA A 367 -6.49 -9.99 -1.41
C ALA A 367 -7.16 -11.08 -2.28
N GLY A 368 -8.20 -10.71 -3.05
CA GLY A 368 -9.06 -11.60 -3.83
C GLY A 368 -8.41 -12.31 -5.03
N PHE A 369 -7.14 -12.04 -5.33
CA PHE A 369 -6.37 -12.66 -6.43
C PHE A 369 -5.05 -13.32 -5.97
N SER A 370 -4.91 -13.64 -4.67
CA SER A 370 -3.72 -14.29 -4.11
C SER A 370 -3.63 -15.79 -4.39
#